data_AF-A0A432TZN7-F1
#
_entry.id   AF-A0A432TZN7-F1
#
_cell.length_a   1.000
_cell.length_b   1.000
_cell.length_c   1.000
_cell.angle_alpha   90.00
_cell.angle_beta   90.00
_cell.angle_gamma   90.00
#
_symmetry.space_group_name_H-M   'P 1'
#
loop_
_entity.id
_entity.type
_entity.pdbx_description
1 polymer ?
#
loop_
_entity_poly.entity_id
_entity_poly.type
_entity_poly.pdbx_seq_one_letter_code
_entity_poly.pdbx_strand_id
1 'polypeptide(L)' 'ICETGDFLAKGRELSLSQGDYLALMSAGAYGFTMSSNYNSRPRVAEVMVSANQHNLVRERETIQDLFNKEYIINE' A
#
# COMPACT_ATOMS: atom_id res chain seq x y z
N ILE A 1 1.70 -4.15 -10.39
CA ILE A 1 0.42 -4.74 -10.84
C ILE A 1 0.56 -5.01 -12.34
N CYS A 2 -0.07 -6.03 -12.91
CA CYS A 2 0.16 -6.43 -14.31
C CYS A 2 -0.77 -5.70 -15.30
N GLU A 3 -0.98 -4.39 -15.09
CA GLU A 3 -2.00 -3.61 -15.79
C GLU A 3 -1.38 -2.34 -16.39
N THR A 4 -1.84 -1.96 -17.58
CA THR A 4 -1.40 -0.74 -18.29
C THR A 4 -1.74 0.55 -17.52
N GLY A 5 -2.76 0.49 -16.65
CA GLY A 5 -3.18 1.59 -15.78
C GLY A 5 -2.42 1.71 -14.46
N ASP A 6 -1.48 0.81 -14.14
CA ASP A 6 -0.72 0.84 -12.89
C ASP A 6 0.38 1.91 -12.93
N PHE A 7 -0.02 3.18 -12.74
CA PHE A 7 0.92 4.29 -12.60
C PHE A 7 0.49 5.23 -11.47
N LEU A 8 1.47 5.81 -10.77
CA LEU A 8 1.22 6.84 -9.75
C LEU A 8 1.34 8.26 -10.33
N ALA A 9 2.27 8.47 -11.27
CA ALA A 9 2.50 9.76 -11.91
C ALA A 9 3.23 9.56 -13.26
N LYS A 10 3.08 10.53 -14.17
CA LYS A 10 3.79 10.58 -15.46
C LYS A 10 4.54 11.91 -15.60
N GLY A 11 5.58 11.93 -16.42
CA GLY A 11 6.33 13.15 -16.77
C GLY A 11 6.99 13.86 -15.58
N ARG A 12 7.70 13.11 -14.72
CA ARG A 12 8.41 13.67 -13.56
C ARG A 12 9.91 13.68 -13.80
N GLU A 13 10.54 14.83 -13.57
CA GLU A 13 11.99 14.96 -13.55
C GLU A 13 12.49 14.70 -12.13
N LEU A 14 13.29 13.65 -11.94
CA LEU A 14 13.81 13.22 -10.65
C LEU A 14 15.25 12.72 -10.82
N SER A 15 16.10 12.97 -9.82
CA SER A 15 17.41 12.33 -9.72
C SER A 15 17.29 11.18 -8.72
N LEU A 16 17.33 9.94 -9.21
CA LEU A 16 17.06 8.74 -8.41
C LEU A 16 18.11 7.67 -8.61
N SER A 17 18.32 6.92 -7.54
CA SER A 17 19.06 5.67 -7.50
C SER A 17 18.18 4.56 -6.91
N GLN A 18 18.53 3.30 -7.20
CA GLN A 18 17.87 2.17 -6.56
C GLN A 18 18.02 2.25 -5.04
N GLY A 19 16.90 2.10 -4.32
CA GLY A 19 16.86 2.17 -2.87
C GLY A 19 16.41 3.54 -2.32
N ASP A 20 16.31 4.56 -3.17
CA ASP A 20 15.76 5.86 -2.76
C ASP A 20 14.28 5.75 -2.37
N TYR A 21 13.88 6.57 -1.39
CA TYR A 21 12.49 6.71 -0.98
C TYR A 21 11.84 7.91 -1.66
N LEU A 22 10.59 7.72 -2.10
CA LEU A 22 9.75 8.77 -2.69
C LEU A 22 8.51 9.00 -1.82
N ALA A 23 8.11 10.27 -1.69
CA ALA A 23 6.86 10.66 -1.06
C ALA A 23 5.84 11.09 -2.12
N LEU A 24 4.71 10.39 -2.19
CA LEU A 24 3.55 10.85 -2.96
C LEU A 24 2.70 11.77 -2.06
N MET A 25 2.74 13.07 -2.33
CA MET A 25 1.99 14.06 -1.56
C MET A 25 0.49 14.03 -1.86
N SER A 26 -0.30 14.66 -0.99
CA SER A 26 -1.76 14.77 -1.13
C SER A 26 -2.51 13.43 -1.17
N ALA A 27 -1.94 12.37 -0.56
CA ALA A 27 -2.50 11.03 -0.52
C ALA A 27 -3.35 10.74 0.74
N GLY A 28 -3.64 11.74 1.57
CA GLY A 28 -4.35 11.57 2.85
C GLY A 28 -5.86 11.35 2.71
N ALA A 29 -6.45 11.72 1.59
CA ALA A 29 -7.87 11.49 1.28
C ALA A 29 -7.98 10.63 0.03
N TYR A 30 -8.96 9.70 0.00
CA TYR A 30 -9.21 8.78 -1.12
C TYR A 30 -8.03 7.89 -1.54
N GLY A 31 -6.97 7.81 -0.71
CA GLY A 31 -5.83 6.92 -0.89
C GLY A 31 -6.13 5.54 -0.30
N PHE A 32 -5.75 5.34 0.97
CA PHE A 32 -5.90 4.04 1.62
C PHE A 32 -7.36 3.53 1.62
N THR A 33 -8.34 4.42 1.74
CA THR A 33 -9.77 4.06 1.72
C THR A 33 -10.20 3.35 0.43
N MET A 34 -9.46 3.51 -0.67
CA MET A 34 -9.67 2.82 -1.95
C MET A 34 -8.64 1.71 -2.22
N SER A 35 -7.75 1.41 -1.26
CA SER A 35 -6.75 0.36 -1.39
C SER A 35 -7.39 -1.02 -1.40
N SER A 36 -6.87 -1.92 -2.24
CA SER A 36 -7.37 -3.28 -2.43
C SER A 36 -6.23 -4.30 -2.34
N ASN A 37 -6.60 -5.58 -2.31
CA ASN A 37 -5.68 -6.70 -2.36
C ASN A 37 -5.43 -7.21 -3.78
N TYR A 38 -5.61 -6.35 -4.80
CA TYR A 38 -5.43 -6.76 -6.19
C TYR A 38 -4.02 -7.33 -6.44
N ASN A 39 -3.96 -8.40 -7.23
CA ASN A 39 -2.78 -9.28 -7.39
C ASN A 39 -2.26 -9.88 -6.07
N SER A 40 -3.16 -10.19 -5.12
CA SER A 40 -2.85 -10.82 -3.83
C SER A 40 -1.74 -10.08 -3.06
N ARG A 41 -1.82 -8.74 -3.07
CA ARG A 41 -0.88 -7.87 -2.35
C ARG A 41 -1.48 -7.48 -0.99
N PRO A 42 -0.79 -7.71 0.13
CA PRO A 42 -1.24 -7.20 1.42
C PRO A 42 -1.27 -5.67 1.43
N ARG A 43 -2.32 -5.10 2.00
CA ARG A 43 -2.42 -3.65 2.17
C ARG A 43 -1.33 -3.16 3.12
N VAL A 44 -0.89 -1.93 2.89
CA VAL A 44 0.24 -1.32 3.60
C VAL A 44 -0.13 -0.93 5.04
N ALA A 45 0.88 -0.71 5.86
CA ALA A 45 0.70 -0.07 7.16
C ALA A 45 0.36 1.42 7.01
N GLU A 46 -0.34 1.99 7.99
CA GLU A 46 -0.53 3.43 8.15
C GLU A 46 0.11 3.88 9.47
N VAL A 47 0.89 4.96 9.42
CA VAL A 47 1.60 5.52 10.57
C VAL A 47 1.12 6.95 10.78
N MET A 48 0.74 7.28 12.00
CA MET A 48 0.41 8.65 12.40
C MET A 48 1.62 9.28 13.09
N VAL A 49 2.01 10.47 12.63
CA VAL A 49 3.06 11.26 13.26
C VAL A 49 2.40 12.41 14.03
N SER A 50 2.80 12.59 15.28
CA SER A 50 2.37 13.70 16.14
C SER A 50 3.58 14.24 16.89
N ALA A 51 3.94 15.50 16.62
CA ALA A 51 5.17 16.12 17.09
C ALA A 51 6.40 15.23 16.80
N ASN A 52 7.10 14.77 17.84
CA ASN A 52 8.33 13.96 17.73
C ASN A 52 8.07 12.45 17.87
N GLN A 53 6.80 12.02 17.84
CA GLN A 53 6.42 10.62 17.96
C GLN A 53 5.72 10.13 16.70
N HIS A 54 5.92 8.85 16.39
CA HIS A 54 5.18 8.15 15.35
C HIS A 54 4.57 6.88 15.95
N ASN A 55 3.34 6.56 15.54
CA ASN A 55 2.61 5.41 16.02
C ASN A 55 2.03 4.64 14.84
N LEU A 56 2.12 3.31 14.90
CA LEU A 56 1.41 2.44 13.98
C LEU A 56 -0.09 2.54 14.27
N VAL A 57 -0.85 3.11 13.35
CA VAL A 57 -2.31 3.25 13.50
C VAL A 57 -3.08 2.22 12.67
N ARG A 58 -2.40 1.59 11.72
CA ARG A 58 -2.88 0.41 11.01
C ARG A 58 -1.73 -0.51 10.70
N GLU A 59 -1.84 -1.77 11.11
CA GLU A 59 -0.86 -2.80 10.80
C GLU A 59 -0.88 -3.15 9.31
N ARG A 60 0.28 -3.53 8.77
CA ARG A 60 0.38 -4.11 7.44
C ARG A 60 -0.26 -5.50 7.48
N GLU A 61 -1.08 -5.80 6.48
CA GLU A 61 -1.61 -7.16 6.34
C GLU A 61 -0.49 -8.17 6.06
N THR A 62 -0.68 -9.38 6.57
CA THR A 62 0.14 -10.53 6.20
C THR A 62 -0.40 -11.18 4.93
N ILE A 63 0.38 -12.07 4.32
CA ILE A 63 -0.10 -12.89 3.20
C ILE A 63 -1.25 -13.80 3.64
N GLN A 64 -1.21 -14.30 4.88
CA GLN A 64 -2.26 -15.16 5.42
C GLN A 64 -3.59 -14.40 5.52
N ASP A 65 -3.56 -13.12 5.88
CA ASP A 65 -4.77 -12.29 5.99
C ASP A 65 -5.59 -12.20 4.71
N LEU A 66 -4.95 -12.36 3.55
CA LEU A 66 -5.60 -12.33 2.24
C LEU A 66 -6.62 -13.46 2.09
N PHE A 67 -6.31 -14.63 2.65
CA PHE A 67 -7.07 -15.87 2.43
C PHE A 67 -7.87 -16.28 3.67
N ASN A 68 -7.87 -15.48 4.74
CA ASN A 68 -8.54 -15.79 6.01
C ASN A 68 -10.05 -15.98 5.91
N LYS A 69 -10.67 -15.61 4.77
CA LYS A 69 -12.11 -15.78 4.50
C LYS A 69 -12.39 -16.79 3.38
N GLU A 70 -11.35 -17.48 2.89
CA GLU A 70 -11.47 -18.51 1.89
C GLU A 70 -11.54 -19.88 2.56
N TYR A 71 -12.32 -20.79 1.97
CA TYR A 71 -12.46 -22.16 2.43
C TYR A 71 -12.34 -23.08 1.23
N ILE A 72 -11.57 -24.15 1.37
CA ILE A 72 -11.55 -25.23 0.39
C ILE A 72 -12.82 -26.07 0.53
N ILE A 73 -13.30 -26.64 -0.57
CA ILE A 73 -14.40 -27.62 -0.51
C ILE A 73 -13.82 -28.93 -0.01
N ASN A 74 -14.44 -29.52 1.02
CA ASN A 74 -14.07 -30.85 1.50
C ASN A 74 -14.53 -31.91 0.49
N GLU A 75 -13.68 -32.90 0.21
CA GLU A 75 -14.06 -34.13 -0.50
C GLU A 75 -14.96 -35.03 0.36
#